data_AF-A0A9P9KVT1-F1
#
_entry.id   AF-A0A9P9KVT1-F1
#
_cell.length_a   1.000
_cell.length_b   1.000
_cell.length_c   1.000
_cell.angle_alpha   90.00
_cell.angle_beta   90.00
_cell.angle_gamma   90.00
#
_symmetry.space_group_name_H-M   'P 1'
#
loop_
_entity.id
_entity.type
_entity.pdbx_description
1 polymer ?
#
loop_
_entity_poly.entity_id
_entity_poly.type
_entity_poly.pdbx_seq_one_letter_code
_entity_poly.pdbx_strand_id
1 'polypeptide(L)'
;MAPAQPELKKAGLDLSCYLDKRLFVQLNGSRKVIGILRGYDVFLNIVLDEAVEEKDGGEKQRIGMVVIRGNSVVMLEALERIGGDDRRGDR
;
A
#
# COMPACT_ATOMS: atom_id res chain seq x y z
N MET A 1 21.40 16.99 -3.36
CA MET A 1 20.19 17.69 -2.85
C MET A 1 19.12 17.57 -3.94
N ALA A 2 18.23 16.57 -3.80
CA ALA A 2 17.15 16.38 -4.78
C ALA A 2 16.05 17.42 -4.53
N PRO A 3 15.46 18.02 -5.57
CA PRO A 3 14.39 19.00 -5.37
C PRO A 3 13.17 18.30 -4.77
N ALA A 4 12.63 18.87 -3.70
CA ALA A 4 11.31 18.52 -3.18
C ALA A 4 10.29 18.77 -4.29
N GLN A 5 9.73 17.71 -4.87
CA GLN A 5 8.74 17.81 -5.94
C GLN A 5 7.40 18.23 -5.34
N PRO A 6 6.91 19.46 -5.59
CA PRO A 6 5.54 19.83 -5.29
C PRO A 6 4.65 19.31 -6.44
N GLU A 7 3.40 19.00 -6.12
CA GLU A 7 2.31 18.65 -7.07
C GLU A 7 2.00 17.17 -7.34
N LEU A 8 2.08 16.29 -6.32
CA LEU A 8 1.26 15.06 -6.29
C LEU A 8 -0.16 15.31 -5.74
N LYS A 9 -0.72 16.51 -5.97
CA LYS A 9 -2.00 16.95 -5.36
C LYS A 9 -3.16 17.10 -6.33
N LYS A 10 -2.97 16.90 -7.64
CA LYS A 10 -3.98 17.30 -8.66
C LYS A 10 -4.62 16.19 -9.50
N ALA A 11 -4.23 14.93 -9.29
CA ALA A 11 -5.00 13.76 -9.77
C ALA A 11 -5.01 12.65 -8.70
N GLY A 12 -4.84 13.08 -7.44
CA GLY A 12 -4.12 12.38 -6.38
C GLY A 12 -4.86 11.21 -5.74
N LEU A 13 -4.42 9.99 -6.08
CA LEU A 13 -4.53 8.87 -5.15
C LEU A 13 -3.58 9.17 -3.98
N ASP A 14 -4.11 9.84 -2.96
CA ASP A 14 -3.37 10.13 -1.75
C ASP A 14 -3.36 8.88 -0.86
N LEU A 15 -2.30 8.09 -0.99
CA LEU A 15 -2.09 6.88 -0.20
C LEU A 15 -1.78 7.20 1.28
N SER A 16 -1.68 8.46 1.69
CA SER A 16 -1.44 8.79 3.10
C SER A 16 -2.56 8.28 4.02
N CYS A 17 -3.80 8.26 3.54
CA CYS A 17 -4.95 7.70 4.27
C CYS A 17 -4.88 6.17 4.46
N TYR A 18 -3.96 5.52 3.74
CA TYR A 18 -3.74 4.07 3.73
C TYR A 18 -2.47 3.69 4.50
N LEU A 19 -1.66 4.65 4.95
CA LEU A 19 -0.47 4.38 5.77
C LEU A 19 -0.87 3.71 7.08
N ASP A 20 -0.06 2.76 7.50
CA ASP A 20 -0.26 1.88 8.65
C ASP A 20 -1.56 1.08 8.61
N LYS A 21 -2.21 1.01 7.44
CA LYS A 21 -3.39 0.18 7.22
C LYS A 21 -3.06 -1.08 6.46
N ARG A 22 -3.87 -2.10 6.70
CA ARG A 22 -3.79 -3.37 6.00
C ARG A 22 -4.42 -3.26 4.61
N LEU A 23 -3.60 -3.50 3.60
CA LEU A 23 -3.98 -3.46 2.20
C LEU A 23 -3.97 -4.85 1.59
N PHE A 24 -4.91 -5.05 0.69
CA PHE A 24 -4.89 -6.09 -0.32
C PHE A 24 -4.34 -5.50 -1.61
N VAL A 25 -3.33 -6.16 -2.17
CA VAL A 25 -2.62 -5.73 -3.36
C VAL A 25 -2.67 -6.86 -4.39
N GLN A 26 -3.26 -6.56 -5.54
CA GLN A 26 -3.22 -7.46 -6.68
C GLN A 26 -2.06 -7.11 -7.59
N LEU A 27 -1.22 -8.09 -7.88
CA LEU A 27 -0.05 -7.95 -8.73
C LEU A 27 -0.29 -8.64 -10.08
N ASN A 28 0.58 -8.34 -11.04
CA ASN A 28 0.63 -9.06 -12.30
C ASN A 28 0.84 -10.57 -12.09
N GLY A 29 0.24 -11.38 -12.97
CA GLY A 29 0.35 -12.85 -12.91
C GLY A 29 -0.51 -13.50 -11.83
N SER A 30 -1.69 -12.93 -11.54
CA SER A 30 -2.69 -13.47 -10.59
C SER A 30 -2.21 -13.59 -9.14
N ARG A 31 -1.09 -12.97 -8.79
CA ARG A 31 -0.54 -12.97 -7.43
C ARG A 31 -1.26 -11.93 -6.58
N LYS A 32 -1.53 -12.29 -5.33
CA LYS A 32 -2.17 -11.40 -4.37
C LYS A 32 -1.28 -11.29 -3.14
N VAL A 33 -1.12 -10.09 -2.62
CA VAL A 33 -0.33 -9.83 -1.43
C VAL A 33 -1.17 -9.02 -0.45
N ILE A 34 -1.18 -9.43 0.80
CA ILE A 34 -1.84 -8.71 1.88
C ILE A 34 -0.77 -8.26 2.86
N GLY A 35 -0.73 -6.99 3.22
CA GLY A 35 0.26 -6.45 4.16
C GLY A 35 -0.09 -5.07 4.67
N ILE A 36 0.69 -4.54 5.61
CA ILE A 36 0.50 -3.20 6.18
C ILE A 36 1.31 -2.20 5.38
N LEU A 37 0.69 -1.15 4.85
CA LEU A 37 1.41 -0.13 4.08
C LEU A 37 2.30 0.71 5.01
N ARG A 38 3.62 0.63 4.84
CA ARG A 38 4.59 1.44 5.59
C ARG A 38 5.10 2.65 4.82
N GLY A 39 5.00 2.62 3.50
CA GLY A 39 5.50 3.70 2.66
C GLY A 39 5.10 3.54 1.21
N TYR A 40 5.10 4.65 0.49
CA TYR A 40 4.82 4.71 -0.93
C TYR A 40 5.61 5.84 -1.59
N ASP A 41 5.74 5.81 -2.91
CA ASP A 41 6.31 6.90 -3.70
C ASP A 41 5.43 7.33 -4.88
N VAL A 42 5.91 8.32 -5.63
CA VAL A 42 5.21 8.89 -6.80
C VAL A 42 5.04 7.90 -7.96
N PHE A 43 5.80 6.81 -7.97
CA PHE A 43 5.71 5.74 -8.97
C PHE A 43 4.83 4.58 -8.49
N LEU A 44 4.14 4.73 -7.35
CA LEU A 44 3.37 3.70 -6.66
C LEU A 44 4.22 2.48 -6.25
N ASN A 45 5.53 2.65 -6.07
CA ASN A 45 6.29 1.63 -5.34
C ASN A 45 5.83 1.68 -3.89
N ILE A 46 5.52 0.53 -3.31
CA ILE A 46 4.97 0.44 -1.95
C ILE A 46 5.82 -0.49 -1.09
N VAL A 47 5.88 -0.17 0.19
CA VAL A 47 6.49 -1.02 1.22
C VAL A 47 5.36 -1.64 2.02
N LEU A 48 5.28 -2.97 2.02
CA LEU A 48 4.35 -3.72 2.85
C LEU A 48 5.12 -4.42 3.97
N ASP A 49 4.60 -4.30 5.17
CA ASP A 49 5.07 -5.04 6.35
C ASP A 49 4.10 -6.17 6.70
N GLU A 50 4.61 -7.18 7.41
CA GLU A 50 3.87 -8.40 7.76
C GLU A 50 3.15 -9.04 6.56
N ALA A 51 3.76 -8.96 5.38
CA ALA A 51 3.10 -9.32 4.13
C ALA A 51 2.93 -10.84 4.00
N VAL A 52 1.79 -11.21 3.42
CA VAL A 52 1.37 -12.57 3.12
C VAL A 52 1.03 -12.63 1.64
N GLU A 53 1.75 -13.46 0.90
CA GLU A 53 1.42 -13.77 -0.48
C GLU A 53 0.43 -14.93 -0.55
N GLU A 54 -0.62 -14.78 -1.36
CA GLU A 54 -1.50 -15.85 -1.79
C GLU A 54 -1.16 -16.20 -3.26
N LYS A 55 -0.70 -17.44 -3.46
CA LYS A 55 -0.37 -17.98 -4.79
C LYS A 55 -1.56 -18.70 -5.40
N ASP A 56 -1.47 -18.94 -6.70
CA ASP A 56 -2.38 -19.80 -7.43
C ASP A 56 -2.42 -21.20 -6.78
N GLY A 57 -3.61 -21.65 -6.38
CA GLY A 57 -3.79 -22.86 -5.55
C GLY A 57 -4.12 -22.62 -4.07
N GLY A 58 -4.20 -21.35 -3.63
CA GLY A 58 -4.64 -21.00 -2.27
C GLY A 58 -3.57 -21.15 -1.19
N GLU A 59 -2.33 -21.43 -1.59
CA GLU A 59 -1.18 -21.44 -0.69
C GLU A 59 -0.91 -20.01 -0.19
N LYS A 60 -0.87 -19.85 1.15
CA LYS A 60 -0.55 -18.59 1.81
C LYS A 60 0.84 -18.66 2.40
N GLN A 61 1.74 -17.82 1.92
CA GLN A 61 3.12 -17.74 2.38
C GLN A 61 3.39 -16.39 3.03
N ARG A 62 3.88 -16.40 4.29
CA ARG A 62 4.37 -15.18 4.94
C ARG A 62 5.73 -14.81 4.35
N ILE A 63 5.84 -13.57 3.87
CA ILE A 63 7.05 -13.02 3.26
C ILE A 63 7.66 -11.89 4.09
N GLY A 64 6.95 -11.37 5.09
CA GLY A 64 7.46 -10.35 6.01
C GLY A 64 7.47 -8.96 5.39
N MET A 65 8.56 -8.21 5.54
CA MET A 65 8.69 -6.88 4.96
C MET A 65 9.15 -6.97 3.50
N VAL A 66 8.36 -6.42 2.58
CA VAL A 66 8.61 -6.48 1.14
C VAL A 66 8.39 -5.14 0.45
N VAL A 67 9.18 -4.91 -0.59
CA VAL A 67 9.00 -3.76 -1.50
C VAL A 67 8.36 -4.26 -2.78
N ILE A 68 7.24 -3.65 -3.15
CA ILE A 68 6.52 -3.94 -4.39
C ILE A 68 6.76 -2.80 -5.37
N ARG A 69 7.17 -3.14 -6.58
CA ARG A 69 7.36 -2.19 -7.68
C ARG A 69 6.01 -1.73 -8.22
N GLY A 70 5.80 -0.43 -8.35
CA GLY A 70 4.50 0.14 -8.76
C GLY A 70 4.04 -0.28 -10.14
N ASN A 71 4.97 -0.55 -11.08
CA ASN A 71 4.64 -1.10 -12.41
C ASN A 71 4.02 -2.53 -12.35
N SER A 72 4.15 -3.21 -11.22
CA SER A 72 3.59 -4.54 -11.01
C SER A 72 2.24 -4.52 -10.30
N VAL A 73 1.82 -3.37 -9.78
CA VAL A 73 0.56 -3.20 -9.06
C VAL A 73 -0.58 -3.02 -10.05
N VAL A 74 -1.56 -3.92 -9.97
CA VAL A 74 -2.79 -3.88 -10.79
C VAL A 74 -3.91 -3.20 -10.02
N MET A 75 -4.05 -3.52 -8.73
CA MET A 75 -5.11 -3.00 -7.87
C MET A 75 -4.65 -2.91 -6.41
N LEU A 76 -5.16 -1.90 -5.70
CA LEU A 76 -4.99 -1.69 -4.27
C LEU A 76 -6.36 -1.54 -3.62
N GLU A 77 -6.59 -2.25 -2.53
CA GLU A 77 -7.82 -2.18 -1.74
C GLU A 77 -7.47 -2.14 -0.25
N ALA A 78 -8.07 -1.23 0.51
CA ALA A 78 -7.94 -1.27 1.96
C ALA A 78 -8.89 -2.30 2.54
N LEU A 79 -8.34 -3.20 3.35
CA LEU A 79 -9.14 -4.15 4.13
C LEU A 79 -9.70 -3.51 5.40
N GLU A 80 -9.21 -2.33 5.75
CA GLU A 80 -9.64 -1.56 6.90
C GLU A 80 -10.44 -0.33 6.48
N ARG A 81 -11.38 0.08 7.34
CA ARG A 81 -12.22 1.25 7.07
C ARG A 81 -11.34 2.50 6.93
N ILE A 82 -11.41 3.10 5.76
CA ILE A 82 -10.86 4.43 5.50
C ILE A 82 -11.96 5.44 5.84
N GLY A 83 -12.13 5.72 7.13
CA GLY A 83 -13.10 6.69 7.63
C GLY A 83 -12.41 7.61 8.62
N GLY A 84 -12.42 8.90 8.33
CA GLY A 84 -11.66 9.90 9.06
C GLY A 84 -12.25 10.24 10.43
N ASP A 85 -11.41 10.20 11.45
CA ASP A 85 -11.39 11.11 12.61
C ASP A 85 -10.16 10.75 13.47
N ASP A 86 -9.04 11.44 13.25
CA ASP A 86 -8.02 11.62 14.30
C ASP A 86 -7.58 13.10 14.30
N ARG A 87 -8.54 14.00 14.01
CA ARG A 87 -8.46 15.42 14.34
C ARG A 87 -9.41 15.78 15.48
N ARG A 88 -9.72 14.81 16.34
CA ARG A 88 -10.34 15.03 17.64
C ARG A 88 -9.52 14.39 18.74
N GLY A 89 -8.59 15.17 19.27
CA GLY A 89 -8.23 15.12 20.68
C GLY A 89 -6.85 14.56 21.00
N ASP A 90 -5.85 15.43 21.08
CA ASP A 90 -5.40 15.90 22.40
C ASP A 90 -4.78 17.29 22.26
N ARG A 91 -5.43 18.24 22.95
CA ARG A 91 -5.00 19.60 23.36
C ARG A 91 -4.18 20.50 22.44
#